data_AF-A0A535WMH3-F1
#
_entry.id   AF-A0A535WMH3-F1
#
_cell.length_a   1.000
_cell.length_b   1.000
_cell.length_c   1.000
_cell.angle_alpha   90.00
_cell.angle_beta   90.00
_cell.angle_gamma   90.00
#
_symmetry.space_group_name_H-M   'P 1'
#
loop_
_entity.id
_entity.type
_entity.pdbx_description
1 polymer ?
#
loop_
_entity_poly.entity_id
_entity_poly.type
_entity_poly.pdbx_seq_one_letter_code
_entity_poly.pdbx_strand_id
1 'polypeptide(L)'
;MLDELERLEAEVREFRQNADLDFVDAGRLSTVVNTLQGALSQVVHRAKVRGDHLLAAQSACTWVASTCQISPTAAADRLCVGEQLESMPRVAEALGSGEIGYQAASVICHLQKHVSELEVRIDEEMWVDNARRFSIKDLSGIAASTWHAVNPDGFCLDVEENFERRQLFISETAGMYRVDGWLDSEAGAALKSAIEALAKPLGADDARTPRQRRADALTEMTYHALEAGTMPRRNGARPHINVNTTIEGL
;
A
#
# COMPACT_ATOMS: atom_id res chain seq x y z
N MET A 1 36.77 2.00 -21.70
CA MET A 1 35.87 2.88 -20.94
C MET A 1 35.01 1.97 -20.11
N LEU A 2 35.06 2.11 -18.78
CA LEU A 2 34.07 1.46 -17.92
C LEU A 2 32.70 2.02 -18.27
N ASP A 3 31.67 1.17 -18.24
CA ASP A 3 30.28 1.60 -18.32
C ASP A 3 29.97 2.58 -17.16
N GLU A 4 29.10 3.58 -17.37
CA GLU A 4 28.79 4.58 -16.35
C GLU A 4 28.20 3.93 -15.09
N LEU A 5 27.44 2.85 -15.27
CA LEU A 5 26.92 2.04 -14.18
C LEU A 5 28.05 1.29 -13.43
N GLU A 6 29.01 0.70 -14.14
CA GLU A 6 30.17 0.02 -13.53
C GLU A 6 30.99 0.98 -12.66
N ARG A 7 31.12 2.25 -13.08
CA ARG A 7 31.76 3.29 -12.28
C ARG A 7 30.97 3.58 -11.00
N LEU A 8 29.66 3.78 -11.10
CA LEU A 8 28.81 4.01 -9.92
C LEU A 8 28.89 2.83 -8.93
N GLU A 9 28.87 1.60 -9.43
CA GLU A 9 29.04 0.41 -8.59
C GLU A 9 30.39 0.38 -7.87
N ALA A 10 31.46 0.82 -8.52
CA ALA A 10 32.78 0.93 -7.90
C ALA A 10 32.79 1.95 -6.76
N GLU A 11 32.22 3.13 -6.97
CA GLU A 11 32.10 4.19 -5.94
C GLU A 11 31.26 3.71 -4.74
N VAL A 12 30.15 2.99 -4.99
CA VAL A 12 29.32 2.40 -3.93
C VAL A 12 30.10 1.33 -3.15
N ARG A 13 30.88 0.49 -3.83
CA ARG A 13 31.74 -0.52 -3.17
C ARG A 13 32.80 0.15 -2.31
N GLU A 14 33.45 1.20 -2.81
CA GLU A 14 34.46 1.97 -2.08
C GLU A 14 33.87 2.65 -0.84
N PHE A 15 32.72 3.33 -0.98
CA PHE A 15 32.00 3.92 0.15
C PHE A 15 31.71 2.90 1.24
N ARG A 16 31.20 1.71 0.88
CA ARG A 16 30.90 0.65 1.85
C ARG A 16 32.12 0.06 2.54
N GLN A 17 33.29 0.10 1.90
CA GLN A 17 34.54 -0.42 2.47
C GLN A 17 35.21 0.59 3.41
N ASN A 18 35.12 1.88 3.08
CA ASN A 18 35.93 2.92 3.71
C ASN A 18 35.15 3.86 4.63
N ALA A 19 33.83 3.97 4.48
CA ALA A 19 33.03 4.89 5.29
C ALA A 19 32.88 4.38 6.73
N ASP A 20 33.16 5.26 7.69
CA ASP A 20 32.80 5.05 9.08
C ASP A 20 31.32 5.43 9.28
N LEU A 21 30.46 4.42 9.43
CA LEU A 21 29.00 4.59 9.49
C LEU A 21 28.54 5.36 10.73
N ASP A 22 29.35 5.47 11.78
CA ASP A 22 29.04 6.26 12.97
C ASP A 22 29.03 7.77 12.67
N PHE A 23 29.69 8.19 11.57
CA PHE A 23 29.82 9.60 11.17
C PHE A 23 29.17 9.93 9.82
N VAL A 24 28.46 8.97 9.20
CA VAL A 24 27.72 9.23 7.96
C VAL A 24 26.42 9.98 8.29
N ASP A 25 26.23 11.14 7.67
CA ASP A 25 24.96 11.87 7.74
C ASP A 25 23.84 11.08 7.04
N ALA A 26 22.87 10.61 7.82
CA ALA A 26 21.77 9.80 7.32
C ALA A 26 20.89 10.54 6.30
N GLY A 27 20.72 11.86 6.45
CA GLY A 27 19.94 12.68 5.53
C GLY A 27 20.61 12.77 4.16
N ARG A 28 21.92 13.07 4.13
CA ARG A 28 22.71 13.11 2.89
C ARG A 28 22.77 11.77 2.20
N LEU A 29 22.95 10.67 2.94
CA LEU A 29 22.90 9.32 2.37
C LEU A 29 21.51 9.01 1.80
N SER A 30 20.44 9.39 2.52
CA SER A 30 19.07 9.23 2.03
C SER A 30 18.83 10.02 0.75
N THR A 31 19.34 11.25 0.62
CA THR A 31 19.26 12.03 -0.62
C THR A 31 19.89 11.29 -1.79
N VAL A 32 21.12 10.77 -1.63
CA VAL A 32 21.80 9.98 -2.68
C VAL A 32 20.95 8.78 -3.08
N VAL A 33 20.40 8.05 -2.10
CA VAL A 33 19.53 6.89 -2.37
C VAL A 33 18.25 7.31 -3.10
N ASN A 34 17.60 8.41 -2.69
CA ASN A 34 16.39 8.91 -3.33
C ASN A 34 16.64 9.33 -4.78
N THR A 35 17.74 10.03 -5.07
CA THR A 35 18.14 10.40 -6.43
C THR A 35 18.34 9.15 -7.30
N LEU A 36 19.02 8.12 -6.78
CA LEU A 36 19.20 6.85 -7.48
C LEU A 36 17.89 6.08 -7.67
N GLN A 37 16.94 6.19 -6.74
CA GLN A 37 15.61 5.63 -6.92
C GLN A 37 14.84 6.33 -8.05
N GLY A 38 14.96 7.66 -8.17
CA GLY A 38 14.44 8.42 -9.30
C GLY A 38 15.05 7.97 -10.64
N ALA A 39 16.38 7.82 -10.69
CA ALA A 39 17.07 7.31 -11.87
C ALA A 39 16.62 5.87 -12.23
N LEU A 40 16.51 4.98 -11.24
CA LEU A 40 15.98 3.63 -11.44
C LEU A 40 14.56 3.66 -12.02
N SER A 41 13.68 4.53 -11.51
CA SER A 41 12.34 4.74 -12.05
C SER A 41 12.36 5.09 -13.54
N GLN A 42 13.22 6.01 -13.97
CA GLN A 42 13.38 6.37 -15.38
C GLN A 42 13.93 5.20 -16.21
N VAL A 43 14.92 4.46 -15.70
CA VAL A 43 15.49 3.28 -16.38
C VAL A 43 14.42 2.22 -16.64
N VAL A 44 13.63 1.86 -15.62
CA VAL A 44 12.59 0.83 -15.78
C VAL A 44 11.42 1.31 -16.64
N HIS A 45 11.09 2.60 -16.61
CA HIS A 45 10.10 3.18 -17.51
C HIS A 45 10.55 3.11 -18.97
N ARG A 46 11.79 3.53 -19.27
CA ARG A 46 12.35 3.43 -20.63
C ARG A 46 12.44 1.98 -21.10
N ALA A 47 12.76 1.04 -20.22
CA ALA A 47 12.74 -0.39 -20.53
C ALA A 47 11.32 -0.92 -20.82
N LYS A 48 10.31 -0.44 -20.08
CA LYS A 48 8.89 -0.69 -20.42
C LYS A 48 8.57 -0.17 -21.82
N VAL A 49 8.94 1.07 -22.14
CA VAL A 49 8.68 1.70 -23.46
C VAL A 49 9.36 0.93 -24.61
N ARG A 50 10.59 0.45 -24.41
CA ARG A 50 11.29 -0.40 -25.39
C ARG A 50 10.68 -1.80 -25.56
N GLY A 51 9.86 -2.25 -24.60
CA GLY A 51 9.24 -3.57 -24.62
C GLY A 51 10.08 -4.68 -23.99
N ASP A 52 11.07 -4.38 -23.15
CA ASP A 52 11.99 -5.38 -22.56
C ASP A 52 11.21 -6.46 -21.76
N HIS A 53 10.15 -6.05 -21.06
CA HIS A 53 9.22 -6.95 -20.36
C HIS A 53 8.45 -7.92 -21.27
N LEU A 54 8.17 -7.52 -22.52
CA LEU A 54 7.50 -8.36 -23.51
C LEU A 54 8.42 -9.48 -24.00
N LEU A 55 9.72 -9.22 -24.11
CA LEU A 55 10.73 -10.25 -24.43
C LEU A 55 10.80 -11.32 -23.34
N ALA A 56 10.49 -10.97 -22.10
CA ALA A 56 10.38 -11.88 -20.97
C ALA A 56 8.98 -12.54 -20.82
N ALA A 57 8.04 -12.25 -21.73
CA ALA A 57 6.64 -12.69 -21.66
C ALA A 57 5.95 -12.35 -20.31
N GLN A 58 6.28 -11.19 -19.74
CA GLN A 58 5.78 -10.73 -18.45
C GLN A 58 5.05 -9.39 -18.58
N SER A 59 4.17 -9.09 -17.63
CA SER A 59 3.70 -7.72 -17.45
C SER A 59 4.88 -6.83 -17.04
N ALA A 60 4.82 -5.53 -17.37
CA ALA A 60 5.87 -4.59 -16.96
C ALA A 60 6.08 -4.60 -15.43
N CYS A 61 5.00 -4.70 -14.64
CA CYS A 61 5.08 -4.74 -13.18
C CYS A 61 5.77 -6.02 -12.69
N THR A 62 5.40 -7.20 -13.22
CA THR A 62 6.05 -8.48 -12.88
C THR A 62 7.52 -8.49 -13.26
N TRP A 63 7.85 -7.93 -14.43
CA TRP A 63 9.22 -7.84 -14.92
C TRP A 63 10.08 -6.92 -14.04
N VAL A 64 9.59 -5.74 -13.68
CA VAL A 64 10.31 -4.84 -12.75
C VAL A 64 10.45 -5.47 -11.36
N ALA A 65 9.38 -6.09 -10.83
CA ALA A 65 9.41 -6.73 -9.52
C ALA A 65 10.47 -7.84 -9.44
N SER A 66 10.54 -8.70 -10.47
CA SER A 66 11.52 -9.78 -10.55
C SER A 66 12.93 -9.26 -10.85
N THR A 67 13.10 -8.32 -11.78
CA THR A 67 14.41 -7.77 -12.16
C THR A 67 15.05 -7.00 -11.03
N CYS A 68 14.27 -6.19 -10.31
CA CYS A 68 14.77 -5.36 -9.21
C CYS A 68 14.66 -6.03 -7.82
N GLN A 69 14.10 -7.24 -7.72
CA GLN A 69 13.88 -7.97 -6.47
C GLN A 69 13.10 -7.15 -5.42
N ILE A 70 11.96 -6.60 -5.85
CA ILE A 70 11.07 -5.76 -5.02
C ILE A 70 9.63 -6.27 -5.06
N SER A 71 8.79 -5.74 -4.18
CA SER A 71 7.36 -6.06 -4.21
C SER A 71 6.68 -5.54 -5.48
N PRO A 72 5.57 -6.15 -5.92
CA PRO A 72 4.77 -5.65 -7.04
C PRO A 72 4.28 -4.21 -6.83
N THR A 73 3.92 -3.83 -5.60
CA THR A 73 3.54 -2.44 -5.28
C THR A 73 4.69 -1.47 -5.54
N ALA A 74 5.89 -1.79 -5.05
CA ALA A 74 7.06 -0.95 -5.24
C ALA A 74 7.52 -0.91 -6.72
N ALA A 75 7.22 -1.94 -7.51
CA ALA A 75 7.43 -1.95 -8.95
C ALA A 75 6.43 -1.06 -9.68
N ALA A 76 5.14 -1.10 -9.30
CA ALA A 76 4.10 -0.23 -9.83
C ALA A 76 4.42 1.26 -9.54
N ASP A 77 4.89 1.56 -8.33
CA ASP A 77 5.35 2.91 -7.96
C ASP A 77 6.49 3.38 -8.86
N ARG A 78 7.50 2.52 -9.07
CA ARG A 78 8.64 2.87 -9.94
C ARG A 78 8.24 3.18 -11.37
N LEU A 79 7.32 2.37 -11.92
CA LEU A 79 6.78 2.57 -13.26
C LEU A 79 5.96 3.86 -13.36
N CYS A 80 5.12 4.14 -12.35
CA CYS A 80 4.34 5.38 -12.29
C CYS A 80 5.25 6.61 -12.20
N VAL A 81 6.20 6.61 -11.27
CA VAL A 81 7.16 7.72 -11.11
C VAL A 81 7.96 7.92 -12.40
N GLY A 82 8.51 6.85 -12.97
CA GLY A 82 9.32 6.96 -14.19
C GLY A 82 8.55 7.52 -15.38
N GLU A 83 7.28 7.17 -15.52
CA GLU A 83 6.37 7.69 -16.55
C GLU A 83 6.02 9.17 -16.33
N GLN A 84 5.63 9.52 -15.11
CA GLN A 84 5.13 10.85 -14.81
C GLN A 84 6.24 11.91 -14.79
N LEU A 85 7.43 11.57 -14.30
CA LEU A 85 8.58 12.48 -14.26
C LEU A 85 9.01 13.00 -15.65
N GLU A 86 8.68 12.32 -16.75
CA GLU A 86 8.94 12.84 -18.10
C GLU A 86 8.15 14.13 -18.40
N SER A 87 7.02 14.31 -17.71
CA SER A 87 6.11 15.44 -17.88
C SER A 87 6.03 16.38 -16.67
N MET A 88 6.86 16.13 -15.65
CA MET A 88 6.88 16.86 -14.37
C MET A 88 8.31 17.33 -14.02
N PRO A 89 8.87 18.31 -14.75
CA PRO A 89 10.27 18.73 -14.61
C PRO A 89 10.60 19.31 -13.23
N ARG A 90 9.65 19.98 -12.55
CA ARG A 90 9.91 20.56 -11.21
C ARG A 90 10.00 19.45 -10.16
N VAL A 91 9.12 18.44 -10.25
CA VAL A 91 9.17 17.27 -9.36
C VAL A 91 10.44 16.46 -9.62
N ALA A 92 10.84 16.29 -10.88
CA ALA A 92 12.07 15.61 -11.25
C ALA A 92 13.32 16.32 -10.70
N GLU A 93 13.38 17.65 -10.81
CA GLU A 93 14.46 18.47 -10.26
C GLU A 93 14.52 18.38 -8.73
N ALA A 94 13.37 18.52 -8.06
CA ALA A 94 13.28 18.45 -6.60
C ALA A 94 13.69 17.07 -6.06
N LEU A 95 13.33 15.98 -6.73
CA LEU A 95 13.79 14.63 -6.38
C LEU A 95 15.29 14.47 -6.66
N GLY A 96 15.76 14.98 -7.81
CA GLY A 96 17.15 14.87 -8.23
C GLY A 96 18.12 15.61 -7.31
N SER A 97 17.73 16.79 -6.83
CA SER A 97 18.49 17.62 -5.89
C SER A 97 18.39 17.17 -4.44
N GLY A 98 17.42 16.29 -4.13
CA GLY A 98 17.12 15.87 -2.76
C GLY A 98 16.27 16.84 -1.95
N GLU A 99 15.67 17.84 -2.59
CA GLU A 99 14.69 18.73 -1.97
C GLU A 99 13.45 17.97 -1.48
N ILE A 100 13.06 16.90 -2.19
CA ILE A 100 12.02 15.96 -1.78
C ILE A 100 12.52 14.52 -1.81
N GLY A 101 11.94 13.67 -0.95
CA GLY A 101 12.21 12.23 -0.95
C GLY A 101 11.42 11.47 -2.02
N TYR A 102 11.85 10.25 -2.33
CA TYR A 102 11.21 9.40 -3.35
C TYR A 102 9.74 9.11 -3.04
N GLN A 103 9.39 8.87 -1.77
CA GLN A 103 8.00 8.61 -1.38
C GLN A 103 7.09 9.82 -1.63
N ALA A 104 7.59 11.04 -1.43
CA ALA A 104 6.83 12.25 -1.73
C ALA A 104 6.62 12.40 -3.24
N ALA A 105 7.68 12.22 -4.04
CA ALA A 105 7.58 12.22 -5.50
C ALA A 105 6.58 11.16 -5.99
N SER A 106 6.57 9.97 -5.39
CA SER A 106 5.62 8.91 -5.72
C SER A 106 4.16 9.32 -5.48
N VAL A 107 3.85 9.95 -4.35
CA VAL A 107 2.50 10.49 -4.07
C VAL A 107 2.09 11.51 -5.13
N ILE A 108 2.99 12.45 -5.44
CA ILE A 108 2.74 13.52 -6.42
C ILE A 108 2.51 12.94 -7.83
N CYS A 109 3.34 11.98 -8.26
CA CYS A 109 3.21 11.32 -9.56
C CYS A 109 1.92 10.50 -9.66
N HIS A 110 1.55 9.76 -8.61
CA HIS A 110 0.27 9.03 -8.62
C HIS A 110 -0.91 10.00 -8.69
N LEU A 111 -0.89 11.11 -7.94
CA LEU A 111 -1.93 12.13 -8.08
C LEU A 111 -2.00 12.68 -9.51
N GLN A 112 -0.87 13.07 -10.10
CA GLN A 112 -0.82 13.56 -11.48
C GLN A 112 -1.40 12.53 -12.46
N LYS A 113 -1.06 11.25 -12.31
CA LYS A 113 -1.60 10.17 -13.13
C LYS A 113 -3.14 10.13 -13.07
N HIS A 114 -3.73 10.17 -11.89
CA HIS A 114 -5.20 10.14 -11.74
C HIS A 114 -5.86 11.40 -12.31
N VAL A 115 -5.33 12.59 -12.02
CA VAL A 115 -5.95 13.83 -12.54
C VAL A 115 -5.76 14.00 -14.05
N SER A 116 -4.72 13.38 -14.64
CA SER A 116 -4.49 13.41 -16.09
C SER A 116 -5.58 12.66 -16.87
N GLU A 117 -6.25 11.69 -16.26
CA GLU A 117 -7.40 10.99 -16.86
C GLU A 117 -8.57 11.95 -17.12
N LEU A 118 -8.62 13.07 -16.41
CA LEU A 118 -9.60 14.14 -16.57
C LEU A 118 -9.01 15.36 -17.29
N GLU A 119 -7.88 15.20 -17.98
CA GLU A 119 -7.14 16.28 -18.67
C GLU A 119 -6.69 17.42 -17.74
N VAL A 120 -6.60 17.17 -16.43
CA VAL A 120 -6.14 18.13 -15.41
C VAL A 120 -4.65 17.93 -15.13
N ARG A 121 -3.95 19.04 -14.87
CA ARG A 121 -2.58 19.04 -14.35
C ARG A 121 -2.52 19.68 -12.98
N ILE A 122 -1.72 19.10 -12.11
CA ILE A 122 -1.46 19.69 -10.80
C ILE A 122 -0.41 20.81 -10.93
N ASP A 123 -0.46 21.76 -10.00
CA ASP A 123 0.60 22.76 -9.84
C ASP A 123 1.83 22.11 -9.17
N GLU A 124 2.86 21.80 -9.96
CA GLU A 124 4.07 21.15 -9.45
C GLU A 124 4.76 21.96 -8.36
N GLU A 125 4.79 23.30 -8.45
CA GLU A 125 5.49 24.15 -7.47
C GLU A 125 4.77 24.09 -6.12
N MET A 126 3.43 24.17 -6.13
CA MET A 126 2.63 23.97 -4.93
C MET A 126 2.85 22.57 -4.32
N TRP A 127 2.92 21.53 -5.13
CA TRP A 127 3.08 20.15 -4.65
C TRP A 127 4.49 19.87 -4.10
N VAL A 128 5.52 20.47 -4.68
CA VAL A 128 6.87 20.43 -4.13
C VAL A 128 6.94 21.17 -2.79
N ASP A 129 6.32 22.36 -2.65
CA ASP A 129 6.26 23.07 -1.36
C ASP A 129 5.52 22.24 -0.29
N ASN A 130 4.39 21.62 -0.66
CA ASN A 130 3.67 20.71 0.24
C ASN A 130 4.54 19.54 0.69
N ALA A 131 5.28 18.90 -0.22
CA ALA A 131 6.17 17.78 0.09
C ALA A 131 7.32 18.16 1.03
N ARG A 132 7.77 19.42 1.00
CA ARG A 132 8.80 19.93 1.93
C ARG A 132 8.27 20.21 3.33
N ARG A 133 6.98 20.56 3.42
CA ARG A 133 6.36 21.06 4.66
C ARG A 133 5.64 19.96 5.44
N PHE A 134 5.07 18.99 4.75
CA PHE A 134 4.18 18.00 5.34
C PHE A 134 4.82 16.62 5.42
N SER A 135 4.38 15.83 6.40
CA SER A 135 4.76 14.41 6.46
C SER A 135 4.19 13.65 5.26
N ILE A 136 4.77 12.49 4.91
CA ILE A 136 4.24 11.65 3.83
C ILE A 136 2.77 11.29 4.06
N LYS A 137 2.39 11.02 5.32
CA LYS A 137 1.00 10.72 5.68
C LYS A 137 0.06 11.88 5.34
N ASP A 138 0.44 13.09 5.72
CA ASP A 138 -0.37 14.28 5.48
C ASP A 138 -0.40 14.62 3.98
N LEU A 139 0.73 14.50 3.29
CA LEU A 139 0.81 14.69 1.84
C LEU A 139 -0.11 13.72 1.09
N SER A 140 -0.15 12.44 1.48
CA SER A 140 -1.09 11.46 0.93
C SER A 140 -2.55 11.83 1.22
N GLY A 141 -2.85 12.35 2.41
CA GLY A 141 -4.19 12.83 2.76
C GLY A 141 -4.62 14.05 1.94
N ILE A 142 -3.70 14.99 1.70
CA ILE A 142 -3.92 16.14 0.83
C ILE A 142 -4.16 15.64 -0.61
N ALA A 143 -3.37 14.69 -1.10
CA ALA A 143 -3.51 14.15 -2.46
C ALA A 143 -4.87 13.46 -2.66
N ALA A 144 -5.32 12.66 -1.70
CA ALA A 144 -6.65 12.06 -1.71
C ALA A 144 -7.74 13.14 -1.74
N SER A 145 -7.62 14.16 -0.89
CA SER A 145 -8.58 15.27 -0.83
C SER A 145 -8.60 16.09 -2.13
N THR A 146 -7.45 16.32 -2.74
CA THR A 146 -7.35 16.98 -4.05
C THR A 146 -8.01 16.15 -5.14
N TRP A 147 -7.77 14.83 -5.16
CA TRP A 147 -8.47 13.95 -6.10
C TRP A 147 -9.99 14.02 -5.94
N HIS A 148 -10.49 13.97 -4.71
CA HIS A 148 -11.93 14.12 -4.43
C HIS A 148 -12.49 15.47 -4.92
N ALA A 149 -11.72 16.55 -4.79
CA ALA A 149 -12.14 17.86 -5.26
C ALA A 149 -12.13 17.98 -6.81
N VAL A 150 -11.19 17.31 -7.48
CA VAL A 150 -11.06 17.32 -8.94
C VAL A 150 -12.08 16.39 -9.61
N ASN A 151 -12.45 15.29 -8.96
CA ASN A 151 -13.44 14.34 -9.45
C ASN A 151 -14.55 14.04 -8.41
N PRO A 152 -15.43 15.01 -8.12
CA PRO A 152 -16.53 14.78 -7.17
C PRO A 152 -17.47 13.67 -7.65
N ASP A 153 -17.77 13.65 -8.95
CA ASP A 153 -18.72 12.71 -9.55
C ASP A 153 -18.17 11.28 -9.56
N GLY A 154 -16.89 11.09 -9.91
CA GLY A 154 -16.23 9.78 -9.85
C GLY A 154 -16.07 9.27 -8.42
N PHE A 155 -15.85 10.15 -7.44
CA PHE A 155 -15.87 9.72 -6.03
C PHE A 155 -17.25 9.27 -5.57
N CYS A 156 -18.32 10.00 -5.93
CA CYS A 156 -19.69 9.59 -5.63
C CYS A 156 -20.01 8.24 -6.28
N LEU A 157 -19.61 8.04 -7.53
CA LEU A 157 -19.76 6.77 -8.24
C LEU A 157 -18.93 5.65 -7.57
N ASP A 158 -17.70 5.90 -7.13
CA ASP A 158 -16.89 4.91 -6.41
C ASP A 158 -17.53 4.54 -5.06
N VAL A 159 -18.14 5.50 -4.34
CA VAL A 159 -18.87 5.23 -3.09
C VAL A 159 -20.11 4.39 -3.37
N GLU A 160 -20.88 4.71 -4.41
CA GLU A 160 -22.04 3.93 -4.85
C GLU A 160 -21.63 2.53 -5.34
N GLU A 161 -20.59 2.42 -6.16
CA GLU A 161 -20.09 1.14 -6.67
C GLU A 161 -19.51 0.29 -5.53
N ASN A 162 -18.75 0.88 -4.60
CA ASN A 162 -18.30 0.18 -3.40
C ASN A 162 -19.49 -0.28 -2.56
N PHE A 163 -20.52 0.56 -2.40
CA PHE A 163 -21.73 0.20 -1.67
C PHE A 163 -22.43 -1.02 -2.29
N GLU A 164 -22.53 -1.06 -3.62
CA GLU A 164 -23.14 -2.16 -4.39
C GLU A 164 -22.25 -3.42 -4.48
N ARG A 165 -20.93 -3.28 -4.45
CA ARG A 165 -19.97 -4.41 -4.49
C ARG A 165 -19.77 -5.10 -3.16
N ARG A 166 -20.26 -4.51 -2.07
CA ARG A 166 -20.20 -5.13 -0.74
C ARG A 166 -20.91 -6.46 -0.75
N GLN A 167 -20.17 -7.46 -0.29
CA GLN A 167 -20.65 -8.82 -0.24
C GLN A 167 -19.89 -9.56 0.84
N LEU A 168 -20.58 -10.46 1.53
CA LEU A 168 -19.99 -11.34 2.53
C LEU A 168 -20.45 -12.76 2.26
N PHE A 169 -19.49 -13.65 2.04
CA PHE A 169 -19.69 -15.07 1.88
C PHE A 169 -19.19 -15.78 3.13
N ILE A 170 -20.04 -16.62 3.70
CA ILE A 170 -19.67 -17.54 4.77
C ILE A 170 -20.02 -18.94 4.28
N SER A 171 -19.00 -19.75 4.03
CA SER A 171 -19.14 -21.08 3.40
C SER A 171 -18.44 -22.15 4.22
N GLU A 172 -19.09 -23.28 4.44
CA GLU A 172 -18.49 -24.43 5.11
C GLU A 172 -17.68 -25.26 4.10
N THR A 173 -16.48 -25.69 4.46
CA THR A 173 -15.60 -26.53 3.65
C THR A 173 -14.73 -27.39 4.56
N ALA A 174 -14.86 -28.72 4.45
CA ALA A 174 -14.07 -29.70 5.19
C ALA A 174 -14.05 -29.47 6.73
N GLY A 175 -15.21 -29.19 7.32
CA GLY A 175 -15.35 -28.98 8.78
C GLY A 175 -14.82 -27.63 9.28
N MET A 176 -14.47 -26.73 8.37
CA MET A 176 -14.10 -25.34 8.67
C MET A 176 -15.03 -24.37 7.92
N TYR A 177 -15.07 -23.12 8.37
CA TYR A 177 -15.78 -22.05 7.67
C TYR A 177 -14.80 -21.08 7.01
N ARG A 178 -15.01 -20.79 5.73
CA ARG A 178 -14.36 -19.71 4.99
C ARG A 178 -15.25 -18.48 5.00
N VAL A 179 -14.71 -17.37 5.50
CA VAL A 179 -15.31 -16.04 5.44
C VAL A 179 -14.54 -15.21 4.42
N ASP A 180 -15.23 -14.65 3.44
CA ASP A 180 -14.64 -13.91 2.33
C ASP A 180 -15.60 -12.82 1.85
N GLY A 181 -15.10 -11.68 1.41
CA GLY A 181 -15.98 -10.57 1.05
C GLY A 181 -15.29 -9.22 0.89
N TRP A 182 -16.08 -8.25 0.43
CA TRP A 182 -15.69 -6.86 0.29
C TRP A 182 -16.58 -6.01 1.20
N LEU A 183 -15.95 -5.10 1.95
CA LEU A 183 -16.63 -4.09 2.76
C LEU A 183 -16.33 -2.71 2.18
N ASP A 184 -17.25 -1.76 2.37
CA ASP A 184 -16.92 -0.35 2.11
C ASP A 184 -15.82 0.12 3.09
N SER A 185 -15.25 1.29 2.79
CA SER A 185 -14.14 1.86 3.57
C SER A 185 -14.49 2.04 5.05
N GLU A 186 -15.70 2.50 5.37
CA GLU A 186 -16.14 2.74 6.75
C GLU A 186 -16.29 1.42 7.51
N ALA A 187 -17.05 0.47 6.97
CA ALA A 187 -17.27 -0.84 7.56
C ALA A 187 -15.97 -1.65 7.67
N GLY A 188 -15.10 -1.59 6.66
CA GLY A 188 -13.79 -2.23 6.66
C GLY A 188 -12.85 -1.66 7.72
N ALA A 189 -12.79 -0.33 7.86
CA ALA A 189 -11.99 0.32 8.89
C ALA A 189 -12.49 0.01 10.30
N ALA A 190 -13.82 -0.01 10.50
CA ALA A 190 -14.43 -0.38 11.77
C ALA A 190 -14.13 -1.84 12.15
N LEU A 191 -14.33 -2.79 11.21
CA LEU A 191 -14.02 -4.20 11.42
C LEU A 191 -12.54 -4.41 11.75
N LYS A 192 -11.64 -3.80 10.97
CA LYS A 192 -10.19 -3.88 11.19
C LYS A 192 -9.81 -3.37 12.58
N SER A 193 -10.33 -2.22 12.98
CA SER A 193 -10.04 -1.61 14.29
C SER A 193 -10.49 -2.51 15.44
N ALA A 194 -11.69 -3.10 15.34
CA ALA A 194 -12.20 -4.03 16.36
C ALA A 194 -11.36 -5.31 16.45
N ILE A 195 -11.02 -5.91 15.31
CA ILE A 195 -10.16 -7.11 15.25
C ILE A 195 -8.77 -6.81 15.83
N GLU A 196 -8.13 -5.71 15.46
CA GLU A 196 -6.79 -5.35 15.95
C GLU A 196 -6.79 -5.08 17.46
N ALA A 197 -7.86 -4.52 18.01
CA ALA A 197 -8.01 -4.30 19.45
C ALA A 197 -8.04 -5.63 20.23
N LEU A 198 -8.76 -6.63 19.72
CA LEU A 198 -8.94 -7.93 20.36
C LEU A 198 -7.82 -8.93 20.05
N ALA A 199 -7.14 -8.79 18.91
CA ALA A 199 -6.08 -9.72 18.47
C ALA A 199 -4.71 -9.45 19.12
N LYS A 200 -4.65 -8.63 20.17
CA LYS A 200 -3.41 -8.33 20.92
C LYS A 200 -2.91 -9.61 21.63
N PRO A 201 -1.58 -9.82 21.73
CA PRO A 201 -1.03 -10.93 22.49
C PRO A 201 -1.44 -10.90 23.96
N LEU A 202 -1.82 -12.05 24.53
CA LEU A 202 -2.10 -12.20 25.96
C LEU A 202 -0.83 -12.52 26.75
N GLY A 203 0.13 -11.59 26.73
CA GLY A 203 1.42 -11.75 27.40
C GLY A 203 2.50 -12.43 26.53
N ALA A 204 3.66 -12.67 27.13
CA ALA A 204 4.86 -13.15 26.43
C ALA A 204 4.76 -14.61 25.98
N ASP A 205 3.95 -15.42 26.67
CA ASP A 205 3.80 -16.86 26.42
C ASP A 205 2.64 -17.19 25.46
N ASP A 206 2.04 -16.18 24.81
CA ASP A 206 0.96 -16.38 23.84
C ASP A 206 1.51 -17.00 22.54
N ALA A 207 1.42 -18.33 22.46
CA ALA A 207 1.91 -19.13 21.33
C ALA A 207 1.05 -19.01 20.05
N ARG A 208 -0.08 -18.29 20.09
CA ARG A 208 -0.96 -18.15 18.91
C ARG A 208 -0.33 -17.24 17.87
N THR A 209 -0.42 -17.66 16.61
CA THR A 209 0.03 -16.82 15.48
C THR A 209 -0.86 -15.58 15.33
N PRO A 210 -0.36 -14.49 14.71
CA PRO A 210 -1.20 -13.32 14.39
C PRO A 210 -2.43 -13.63 13.53
N ARG A 211 -2.41 -14.73 12.76
CA ARG A 211 -3.59 -15.18 11.99
C ARG A 211 -4.62 -15.84 12.90
N GLN A 212 -4.19 -16.71 13.81
CA GLN A 212 -5.06 -17.33 14.81
C GLN A 212 -5.69 -16.28 15.74
N ARG A 213 -4.91 -15.32 16.26
CA ARG A 213 -5.48 -14.25 17.11
C ARG A 213 -6.53 -13.40 16.41
N ARG A 214 -6.41 -13.16 15.10
CA ARG A 214 -7.44 -12.45 14.32
C ARG A 214 -8.70 -13.29 14.11
N ALA A 215 -8.54 -14.60 13.91
CA ALA A 215 -9.68 -15.52 13.85
C ALA A 215 -10.40 -15.60 15.21
N ASP A 216 -9.65 -15.71 16.31
CA ASP A 216 -10.19 -15.67 17.67
C ASP A 216 -10.92 -14.34 17.92
N ALA A 217 -10.30 -13.20 17.59
CA ALA A 217 -10.93 -11.89 17.73
C ALA A 217 -12.28 -11.76 17.00
N LEU A 218 -12.38 -12.28 15.78
CA LEU A 218 -13.64 -12.30 15.03
C LEU A 218 -14.70 -13.17 15.72
N THR A 219 -14.28 -14.31 16.27
CA THR A 219 -15.15 -15.22 17.06
C THR A 219 -15.64 -14.54 18.33
N GLU A 220 -14.76 -13.91 19.10
CA GLU A 220 -15.09 -13.16 20.32
C GLU A 220 -16.09 -12.02 20.03
N MET A 221 -15.88 -11.24 18.95
CA MET A 221 -16.85 -10.21 18.53
C MET A 221 -18.24 -10.81 18.26
N THR A 222 -18.27 -11.98 17.62
CA THR A 222 -19.52 -12.67 17.30
C THR A 222 -20.23 -13.14 18.56
N TYR A 223 -19.49 -13.74 19.51
CA TYR A 223 -20.07 -14.14 20.80
C TYR A 223 -20.55 -12.95 21.62
N HIS A 224 -19.78 -11.86 21.71
CA HIS A 224 -20.22 -10.63 22.36
C HIS A 224 -21.53 -10.10 21.77
N ALA A 225 -21.68 -10.11 20.44
CA ALA A 225 -22.91 -9.68 19.79
C ALA A 225 -24.10 -10.62 20.07
N LEU A 226 -23.87 -11.93 20.07
CA LEU A 226 -24.90 -12.93 20.40
C LEU A 226 -25.35 -12.83 21.87
N GLU A 227 -24.40 -12.65 22.79
CA GLU A 227 -24.63 -12.57 24.24
C GLU A 227 -25.26 -11.24 24.66
N ALA A 228 -24.94 -10.14 23.98
CA ALA A 228 -25.55 -8.84 24.21
C ALA A 228 -27.08 -8.86 24.07
N GLY A 229 -27.64 -9.87 23.39
CA GLY A 229 -29.08 -10.08 23.28
C GLY A 229 -29.82 -9.02 22.46
N THR A 230 -29.07 -8.17 21.75
CA THR A 230 -29.55 -7.09 20.88
C THR A 230 -29.76 -7.54 19.43
N MET A 231 -29.36 -8.77 19.09
CA MET A 231 -29.51 -9.33 17.75
C MET A 231 -30.98 -9.58 17.40
N PRO A 232 -31.39 -9.31 16.13
CA PRO A 232 -32.75 -9.60 15.67
C PRO A 232 -33.13 -11.07 15.85
N ARG A 233 -34.39 -11.33 16.22
CA ARG A 233 -34.91 -12.70 16.33
C ARG A 233 -35.07 -13.32 14.95
N ARG A 234 -34.78 -14.61 14.85
CA ARG A 234 -35.05 -15.42 13.64
C ARG A 234 -36.00 -16.57 14.03
N ASN A 235 -37.14 -16.69 13.36
CA ASN A 235 -38.18 -17.69 13.66
C ASN A 235 -38.64 -17.70 15.14
N GLY A 236 -38.78 -16.53 15.76
CA GLY A 236 -39.27 -16.40 17.14
C GLY A 236 -38.23 -16.67 18.23
N ALA A 237 -37.05 -17.20 17.90
CA ALA A 237 -35.96 -17.47 18.83
C ALA A 237 -34.77 -16.52 18.61
N ARG A 238 -33.95 -16.35 19.63
CA ARG A 238 -32.64 -15.70 19.50
C ARG A 238 -31.72 -16.60 18.67
N PRO A 239 -30.81 -16.05 17.84
CA PRO A 239 -29.77 -16.84 17.22
C PRO A 239 -29.01 -17.63 18.30
N HIS A 240 -28.96 -18.95 18.16
CA HIS A 240 -28.30 -19.87 19.09
C HIS A 240 -27.55 -20.93 18.28
N ILE A 241 -26.44 -21.41 18.83
CA ILE A 241 -25.63 -22.47 18.23
C ILE A 241 -25.84 -23.73 19.06
N ASN A 242 -26.15 -24.84 18.41
CA ASN A 242 -26.17 -26.15 19.05
C ASN A 242 -24.81 -26.81 18.85
N VAL A 243 -24.06 -26.98 19.93
CA VAL A 243 -22.79 -27.71 19.91
C VAL A 243 -23.08 -29.15 20.34
N ASN A 244 -22.87 -30.09 19.42
CA ASN A 244 -22.94 -31.51 19.71
C ASN A 244 -21.51 -32.04 19.92
N THR A 245 -21.21 -32.53 21.12
CA THR A 245 -19.94 -33.20 21.43
C THR A 245 -20.21 -34.58 22.03
N THR A 246 -19.22 -35.48 21.97
CA THR A 246 -19.26 -36.76 22.70
C THR A 246 -18.76 -36.55 24.12
N ILE A 247 -19.11 -37.45 25.05
CA ILE A 247 -18.66 -37.36 26.47
C ILE A 247 -17.13 -37.31 26.59
N GLU A 248 -16.42 -37.92 25.64
CA GLU A 248 -14.95 -37.94 25.58
C GLU A 248 -14.33 -36.64 25.04
N GLY A 249 -15.14 -35.75 24.45
CA GLY A 249 -14.74 -34.45 23.89
C GLY A 249 -15.18 -33.24 24.72
N LEU A 250 -15.52 -33.44 26.00
CA LEU A 250 -15.75 -32.41 27.03
C LEU A 250 -14.49 -32.25 27.88
#